data_AF-A0A3M2A7B6-F1
#
_entry.id   AF-A0A3M2A7B6-F1
#
_cell.length_a   1.000
_cell.length_b   1.000
_cell.length_c   1.000
_cell.angle_alpha   90.00
_cell.angle_beta   90.00
_cell.angle_gamma   90.00
#
_symmetry.space_group_name_H-M   'P 1'
#
loop_
_entity.id
_entity.type
_entity.pdbx_description
1 polymer ?
#
loop_
_entity_poly.entity_id
_entity_poly.type
_entity_poly.pdbx_seq_one_letter_code
_entity_poly.pdbx_strand_id
1 'polypeptide(L)'
;SRLGEFISRLSAQPELAPWVGEYAARLSKLLSILDIDLHVEEVTGKDKTIEVVVDIFNRVNSGGTKLSKGDLALAKICTEWPEAREIMKHYLAEWQKAGFHFNLDWLLRSVNTVLTGEAKFQFLHDKTAEEIQDGLKRAVKHINTCLNLISNRLGLDHDRVLFGRFGIPVMVRYLDQRSGPMDEIERDKLLFWFLHAGMWGRFSGSTESYIDQDLEALEGPDGGIDKLIEHLRLWHGGLRVEPGHFTGWGLGARFYPVLYMLTRMGEARDWGTGLPLKANLLGQGSKLEVHHIFPKAQLYKHGYKKAEVNALGNFCFLTKDTNLNISDRLPEEYFPQVERAHPGTLASQWIP
;
A
#
# COMPACT_ATOMS: atom_id res chain seq x y z
N SER A 1 38.69 34.39 13.57
CA SER A 1 37.42 33.62 13.51
C SER A 1 37.73 32.19 13.11
N ARG A 2 36.90 31.20 13.48
CA ARG A 2 37.08 29.79 13.05
C ARG A 2 37.18 29.68 11.51
N LEU A 3 36.46 30.53 10.78
CA LEU A 3 36.54 30.66 9.32
C LEU A 3 37.95 30.98 8.81
N GLY A 4 38.65 31.92 9.47
CA GLY A 4 40.02 32.30 9.08
C GLY A 4 41.03 31.16 9.22
N GLU A 5 40.85 30.28 10.21
CA GLU A 5 41.70 29.11 10.40
C GLU A 5 41.50 28.06 9.30
N PHE A 6 40.24 27.79 8.92
CA PHE A 6 39.93 26.89 7.81
C PHE A 6 40.41 27.42 6.46
N ILE A 7 40.24 28.72 6.20
CA ILE A 7 40.75 29.37 4.99
C ILE A 7 42.28 29.29 4.94
N SER A 8 42.97 29.53 6.07
CA SER A 8 44.43 29.43 6.13
C SER A 8 44.93 28.01 5.84
N ARG A 9 44.24 26.98 6.33
CA ARG A 9 44.57 25.56 6.04
C ARG A 9 44.31 25.19 4.57
N LEU A 10 43.20 25.66 3.99
CA LEU A 10 42.86 25.41 2.59
C LEU A 10 43.82 26.11 1.62
N SER A 11 44.25 27.33 1.95
CA SER A 11 45.23 28.08 1.15
C SER A 11 46.65 27.51 1.23
N ALA A 12 46.95 26.69 2.25
CA ALA A 12 48.25 26.02 2.39
C ALA A 12 48.38 24.76 1.49
N GLN A 13 47.30 24.35 0.82
CA GLN A 13 47.28 23.20 -0.09
C GLN A 13 47.22 23.68 -1.55
N PRO A 14 48.31 23.53 -2.34
CA PRO A 14 48.39 24.07 -3.70
C PRO A 14 47.30 23.52 -4.64
N GLU A 15 46.90 22.26 -4.47
CA GLU A 15 45.81 21.65 -5.25
C GLU A 15 44.42 22.27 -5.01
N LEU A 16 44.19 22.87 -3.84
CA LEU A 16 42.90 23.45 -3.46
C LEU A 16 42.83 24.95 -3.68
N ALA A 17 43.97 25.60 -3.95
CA ALA A 17 44.08 27.05 -4.13
C ALA A 17 43.05 27.65 -5.12
N PRO A 18 42.72 27.04 -6.27
CA PRO A 18 41.70 27.57 -7.18
C PRO A 18 40.28 27.57 -6.61
N TRP A 19 40.01 26.72 -5.60
CA TRP A 19 38.67 26.48 -5.03
C TRP A 19 38.47 27.14 -3.66
N VAL A 20 39.50 27.79 -3.11
CA VAL A 20 39.47 28.41 -1.77
C VAL A 20 38.32 29.40 -1.63
N GLY A 21 38.04 30.21 -2.66
CA GLY A 21 36.92 31.15 -2.66
C GLY A 21 35.57 30.45 -2.54
N GLU A 22 35.39 29.32 -3.23
CA GLU A 22 34.16 28.53 -3.18
C GLU A 22 33.99 27.84 -1.82
N TYR A 23 35.06 27.27 -1.27
CA TYR A 23 35.02 26.66 0.06
C TYR A 23 34.79 27.69 1.17
N ALA A 24 35.38 28.87 1.07
CA ALA A 24 35.13 29.97 2.00
C ALA A 24 33.65 30.40 1.96
N ALA A 25 33.05 30.50 0.77
CA ALA A 25 31.63 30.81 0.61
C ALA A 25 30.73 29.71 1.23
N ARG A 26 31.04 28.44 1.00
CA ARG A 26 30.30 27.30 1.59
C ARG A 26 30.42 27.26 3.12
N LEU A 27 31.63 27.47 3.66
CA LEU A 27 31.88 27.53 5.10
C LEU A 27 31.15 28.71 5.76
N SER A 28 31.14 29.87 5.10
CA SER A 28 30.37 31.03 5.57
C SER A 28 28.88 30.71 5.65
N LYS A 29 28.32 30.04 4.63
CA LYS A 29 26.92 29.58 4.61
C LYS A 29 26.60 28.53 5.68
N LEU A 30 27.55 27.68 6.05
CA LEU A 30 27.39 26.74 7.16
C LEU A 30 27.44 27.45 8.51
N LEU A 31 28.35 28.41 8.68
CA LEU A 31 28.47 29.18 9.92
C LEU A 31 27.25 30.06 10.15
N SER A 32 26.64 30.62 9.10
CA SER A 32 25.42 31.43 9.23
C SER A 32 24.22 30.64 9.74
N ILE A 33 24.27 29.29 9.78
CA ILE A 33 23.23 28.47 10.43
C ILE A 33 23.21 28.72 11.94
N LEU A 34 24.37 29.02 12.55
CA LEU A 34 24.48 29.32 13.98
C LEU A 34 23.86 30.68 14.33
N ASP A 35 23.73 31.56 13.35
CA ASP A 35 23.14 32.90 13.50
C ASP A 35 21.63 32.90 13.18
N ILE A 36 21.04 31.74 12.86
CA ILE A 36 19.60 31.61 12.66
C ILE A 36 18.92 31.75 14.02
N ASP A 37 18.13 32.81 14.17
CA ASP A 37 17.24 32.98 15.32
C ASP A 37 16.06 31.99 15.20
N LEU A 38 16.05 31.00 16.08
CA LEU A 38 14.99 30.00 16.15
C LEU A 38 13.92 30.49 17.12
N HIS A 39 12.87 31.09 16.57
CA HIS A 39 11.71 31.48 17.36
C HIS A 39 10.96 30.24 17.84
N VAL A 40 10.95 29.99 19.15
CA VAL A 40 10.19 28.91 19.78
C VAL A 40 8.89 29.48 20.32
N GLU A 41 7.78 29.17 19.64
CA GLU A 41 6.44 29.41 20.19
C GLU A 41 5.96 28.16 20.93
N GLU A 42 5.77 28.25 22.24
CA GLU A 42 5.15 27.19 23.03
C GLU A 42 3.63 27.22 22.85
N VAL A 43 3.11 26.28 22.07
CA VAL A 43 1.67 26.08 21.89
C VAL A 43 1.15 25.19 23.03
N THR A 44 0.62 25.80 24.09
CA THR A 44 0.06 25.09 25.26
C THR A 44 -1.44 25.36 25.42
N GLY A 45 -2.19 24.33 25.87
CA GLY A 45 -3.64 24.41 26.09
C GLY A 45 -4.36 23.07 25.87
N LYS A 46 -5.43 22.79 26.62
CA LYS A 46 -6.24 21.55 26.46
C LYS A 46 -6.91 21.44 25.09
N ASP A 47 -7.04 22.55 24.37
CA ASP A 47 -7.56 22.67 23.01
C ASP A 47 -6.53 22.33 21.91
N LYS A 48 -5.26 22.14 22.28
CA LYS A 48 -4.15 21.85 21.35
C LYS A 48 -4.02 20.35 21.11
N THR A 49 -5.01 19.78 20.42
CA THR A 49 -4.99 18.37 20.03
C THR A 49 -3.84 18.07 19.06
N ILE A 50 -3.48 16.79 18.91
CA ILE A 50 -2.50 16.31 17.92
C ILE A 50 -2.79 16.90 16.52
N GLU A 51 -4.06 17.03 16.16
CA GLU A 51 -4.50 17.57 14.87
C GLU A 51 -4.12 19.04 14.72
N VAL A 52 -4.38 19.86 15.75
CA VAL A 52 -4.03 21.28 15.77
C VAL A 52 -2.52 21.47 15.67
N VAL A 53 -1.73 20.66 16.37
CA VAL A 53 -0.26 20.73 16.31
C VAL A 53 0.27 20.40 14.91
N VAL A 54 -0.25 19.34 14.29
CA VAL A 54 0.12 18.94 12.92
C VAL A 54 -0.27 20.02 11.91
N ASP A 55 -1.44 20.62 12.05
CA ASP A 55 -1.92 21.67 11.16
C ASP A 55 -1.07 22.95 11.28
N ILE A 56 -0.73 23.37 12.51
CA ILE A 56 0.19 24.49 12.74
C ILE A 56 1.55 24.20 12.11
N PHE A 57 2.12 23.01 12.39
CA PHE A 57 3.42 22.62 11.84
C PHE A 57 3.43 22.67 10.31
N ASN A 58 2.42 22.08 9.66
CA ASN A 58 2.34 22.03 8.20
C ASN A 58 2.06 23.41 7.57
N ARG A 59 1.37 24.30 8.29
CA ARG A 59 1.15 25.68 7.84
C ARG A 59 2.43 26.51 7.88
N VAL A 60 3.26 26.31 8.90
CA VAL A 60 4.57 26.97 9.02
C VAL A 60 5.58 26.34 8.05
N ASN A 61 5.53 25.02 7.85
CA ASN A 61 6.45 24.26 7.01
C ASN A 61 5.98 24.10 5.54
N SER A 62 5.57 25.20 4.91
CA SER A 62 4.93 25.17 3.58
C SER A 62 5.82 24.67 2.42
N GLY A 63 7.14 24.65 2.60
CA GLY A 63 8.12 24.18 1.61
C GLY A 63 8.80 22.85 1.94
N GLY A 64 8.48 22.22 3.08
CA GLY A 64 9.16 21.02 3.59
C GLY A 64 8.33 19.74 3.57
N THR A 65 8.87 18.67 4.16
CA THR A 65 8.14 17.41 4.35
C THR A 65 6.95 17.64 5.30
N LYS A 66 5.76 17.26 4.86
CA LYS A 66 4.56 17.30 5.70
C LYS A 66 4.72 16.36 6.88
N LEU A 67 4.43 16.86 8.08
CA LEU A 67 4.32 16.05 9.28
C LEU A 67 2.95 15.36 9.29
N SER A 68 2.93 14.04 9.48
CA SER A 68 1.68 13.29 9.69
C SER A 68 1.32 13.21 11.18
N LYS A 69 0.05 12.91 11.48
CA LYS A 69 -0.39 12.60 12.85
C LYS A 69 0.38 11.39 13.41
N GLY A 70 0.66 10.39 12.59
CA GLY A 70 1.47 9.23 12.95
C GLY A 70 2.91 9.58 13.29
N ASP A 71 3.53 10.55 12.60
CA ASP A 71 4.90 11.00 12.91
C ASP A 71 4.97 11.64 14.30
N LEU A 72 3.98 12.47 14.67
CA LEU A 72 3.93 13.09 15.99
C LEU A 72 3.70 12.04 17.09
N ALA A 73 2.78 11.10 16.86
CA ALA A 73 2.53 10.01 17.78
C ALA A 73 3.80 9.16 17.98
N LEU A 74 4.49 8.80 16.88
CA LEU A 74 5.76 8.06 16.96
C LEU A 74 6.86 8.85 17.68
N ALA A 75 6.95 10.16 17.47
CA ALA A 75 7.93 11.00 18.16
C ALA A 75 7.73 10.97 19.68
N LYS A 76 6.47 11.02 20.15
CA LYS A 76 6.15 10.88 21.57
C LYS A 76 6.53 9.49 22.09
N ILE A 77 6.21 8.42 21.36
CA ILE A 77 6.59 7.05 21.72
C ILE A 77 8.11 6.91 21.87
N CYS A 78 8.88 7.52 20.95
CA CYS A 78 10.34 7.50 20.99
C CYS A 78 10.94 8.21 22.22
N THR A 79 10.17 9.00 22.96
CA THR A 79 10.63 9.62 24.22
C THR A 79 10.79 8.58 25.33
N GLU A 80 9.90 7.59 25.37
CA GLU A 80 9.93 6.50 26.36
C GLU A 80 10.55 5.20 25.81
N TRP A 81 10.48 5.01 24.49
CA TRP A 81 11.04 3.84 23.79
C TRP A 81 11.84 4.28 22.55
N PRO A 82 13.11 4.70 22.72
CA PRO A 82 13.94 5.27 21.64
C PRO A 82 14.09 4.36 20.41
N GLU A 83 14.06 3.04 20.59
CA GLU A 83 14.24 2.05 19.52
C GLU A 83 12.97 1.79 18.69
N ALA A 84 11.80 2.32 19.10
CA ALA A 84 10.50 2.04 18.48
C ALA A 84 10.52 2.20 16.95
N ARG A 85 11.10 3.31 16.47
CA ARG A 85 11.14 3.64 15.05
C ARG A 85 11.94 2.64 14.24
N GLU A 86 13.11 2.22 14.73
CA GLU A 86 13.98 1.29 14.02
C GLU A 86 13.40 -0.12 14.01
N ILE A 87 12.75 -0.53 15.11
CA ILE A 87 12.02 -1.81 15.17
C ILE A 87 10.84 -1.83 14.20
N MET A 88 10.06 -0.75 14.12
CA MET A 88 8.97 -0.65 13.14
C MET A 88 9.49 -0.67 11.70
N LYS A 89 10.59 0.03 11.40
CA LYS A 89 11.25 -0.01 10.08
C LYS A 89 11.75 -1.41 9.73
N HIS A 90 12.21 -2.18 10.71
CA HIS A 90 12.62 -3.56 10.48
C HIS A 90 11.48 -4.40 9.90
N TYR A 91 10.30 -4.37 10.53
CA TYR A 91 9.12 -5.08 10.02
C TYR A 91 8.66 -4.56 8.65
N LEU A 92 8.68 -3.24 8.43
CA LEU A 92 8.38 -2.66 7.12
C LEU A 92 9.34 -3.18 6.03
N ALA A 93 10.63 -3.34 6.35
CA ALA A 93 11.61 -3.89 5.43
C ALA A 93 11.40 -5.40 5.16
N GLU A 94 10.92 -6.16 6.14
CA GLU A 94 10.52 -7.56 5.93
C GLU A 94 9.34 -7.67 4.96
N TRP A 95 8.29 -6.87 5.14
CA TRP A 95 7.16 -6.84 4.22
C TRP A 95 7.56 -6.34 2.83
N GLN A 96 8.48 -5.38 2.75
CA GLN A 96 9.03 -4.91 1.49
C GLN A 96 9.75 -6.03 0.72
N LYS A 97 10.54 -6.87 1.41
CA LYS A 97 11.18 -8.05 0.80
C LYS A 97 10.14 -9.07 0.31
N ALA A 98 9.01 -9.18 1.00
CA ALA A 98 7.88 -10.00 0.59
C ALA A 98 7.02 -9.37 -0.53
N GLY A 99 7.36 -8.14 -0.99
CA GLY A 99 6.66 -7.48 -2.09
C GLY A 99 5.58 -6.48 -1.67
N PHE A 100 5.41 -6.19 -0.38
CA PHE A 100 4.41 -5.25 0.15
C PHE A 100 5.06 -3.96 0.66
N HIS A 101 4.55 -2.80 0.27
CA HIS A 101 5.11 -1.51 0.67
C HIS A 101 4.14 -0.77 1.59
N PHE A 102 4.54 -0.65 2.85
CA PHE A 102 3.83 0.11 3.89
C PHE A 102 4.73 1.22 4.45
N ASN A 103 4.14 2.10 5.26
CA ASN A 103 4.85 3.18 5.94
C ASN A 103 4.58 3.15 7.45
N LEU A 104 5.31 3.98 8.19
CA LEU A 104 5.22 4.04 9.65
C LEU A 104 3.82 4.44 10.13
N ASP A 105 3.18 5.41 9.48
CA ASP A 105 1.82 5.85 9.82
C ASP A 105 0.79 4.69 9.69
N TRP A 106 0.88 3.90 8.64
CA TRP A 106 0.03 2.73 8.43
C TRP A 106 0.25 1.64 9.49
N LEU A 107 1.52 1.35 9.82
CA LEU A 107 1.85 0.36 10.84
C LEU A 107 1.39 0.85 12.21
N LEU A 108 1.70 2.10 12.57
CA LEU A 108 1.29 2.68 13.84
C LEU A 108 -0.24 2.69 13.98
N ARG A 109 -0.97 2.92 12.89
CA ARG A 109 -2.44 2.82 12.91
C ARG A 109 -2.91 1.40 13.23
N SER A 110 -2.26 0.38 12.69
CA SER A 110 -2.56 -1.03 13.03
C SER A 110 -2.24 -1.37 14.49
N VAL A 111 -1.18 -0.77 15.05
CA VAL A 111 -0.87 -0.89 16.49
C VAL A 111 -1.95 -0.19 17.33
N ASN A 112 -2.39 0.99 16.91
CA ASN A 112 -3.42 1.74 17.60
C ASN A 112 -4.74 0.96 17.64
N THR A 113 -5.20 0.37 16.51
CA THR A 113 -6.45 -0.39 16.51
C THR A 113 -6.41 -1.58 17.48
N VAL A 114 -5.26 -2.24 17.62
CA VAL A 114 -5.05 -3.31 18.62
C VAL A 114 -5.15 -2.78 20.05
N LEU A 115 -4.52 -1.64 20.36
CA LEU A 115 -4.42 -1.11 21.72
C LEU A 115 -5.68 -0.41 22.22
N THR A 116 -6.37 0.30 21.33
CA THR A 116 -7.44 1.24 21.70
C THR A 116 -8.78 0.85 21.11
N GLY A 117 -8.80 0.03 20.05
CA GLY A 117 -10.02 -0.21 19.27
C GLY A 117 -10.40 0.97 18.36
N GLU A 118 -9.50 1.93 18.15
CA GLU A 118 -9.76 3.12 17.33
C GLU A 118 -8.65 3.38 16.29
N ALA A 119 -8.99 4.11 15.23
CA ALA A 119 -8.04 4.53 14.19
C ALA A 119 -7.27 5.80 14.57
N LYS A 120 -7.90 6.69 15.35
CA LYS A 120 -7.31 7.97 15.74
C LYS A 120 -6.24 7.80 16.81
N PHE A 121 -5.10 8.44 16.61
CA PHE A 121 -3.97 8.43 17.55
C PHE A 121 -4.22 9.19 18.88
N GLN A 122 -5.46 9.60 19.15
CA GLN A 122 -5.81 10.38 20.32
C GLN A 122 -5.61 9.61 21.61
N PHE A 123 -5.67 8.28 21.63
CA PHE A 123 -5.50 7.50 22.87
C PHE A 123 -4.17 6.76 22.96
N LEU A 124 -3.38 6.76 21.89
CA LEU A 124 -2.08 6.06 21.88
C LEU A 124 -1.07 6.68 22.84
N HIS A 125 -1.23 7.97 23.13
CA HIS A 125 -0.29 8.75 23.91
C HIS A 125 -0.42 8.57 25.42
N ASP A 126 -1.47 7.87 25.86
CA ASP A 126 -1.73 7.48 27.25
C ASP A 126 -1.23 6.06 27.55
N LYS A 127 -0.67 5.37 26.53
CA LYS A 127 -0.15 4.00 26.65
C LYS A 127 1.33 4.01 27.02
N THR A 128 1.71 3.08 27.89
CA THR A 128 3.11 2.90 28.28
C THR A 128 3.94 2.29 27.15
N ALA A 129 5.25 2.48 27.19
CA ALA A 129 6.17 1.80 26.28
C ALA A 129 5.96 0.27 26.22
N GLU A 130 5.68 -0.36 27.36
CA GLU A 130 5.45 -1.81 27.46
C GLU A 130 4.15 -2.24 26.75
N GLU A 131 3.06 -1.49 26.96
CA GLU A 131 1.79 -1.73 26.25
C GLU A 131 1.99 -1.59 24.73
N ILE A 132 2.73 -0.56 24.29
CA ILE A 132 2.97 -0.32 22.87
C ILE A 132 3.83 -1.42 22.24
N GLN A 133 4.84 -1.93 22.97
CA GLN A 133 5.65 -3.06 22.51
C GLN A 133 4.82 -4.33 22.35
N ASP A 134 3.94 -4.64 23.30
CA ASP A 134 3.02 -5.76 23.20
C ASP A 134 2.04 -5.58 22.03
N GLY A 135 1.42 -4.41 21.93
CA GLY A 135 0.53 -4.05 20.83
C GLY A 135 1.19 -4.18 19.46
N LEU A 136 2.46 -3.77 19.33
CA LEU A 136 3.23 -3.95 18.10
C LEU A 136 3.43 -5.44 17.76
N LYS A 137 3.79 -6.28 18.74
CA LYS A 137 3.97 -7.72 18.52
C LYS A 137 2.67 -8.38 18.04
N ARG A 138 1.54 -8.04 18.68
CA ARG A 138 0.22 -8.55 18.30
C ARG A 138 -0.20 -8.05 16.92
N ALA A 139 -0.05 -6.75 16.64
CA ALA A 139 -0.34 -6.17 15.33
C ALA A 139 0.48 -6.82 14.21
N VAL A 140 1.79 -6.98 14.37
CA VAL A 140 2.67 -7.62 13.37
C VAL A 140 2.24 -9.07 13.11
N LYS A 141 1.95 -9.85 14.15
CA LYS A 141 1.44 -11.22 14.02
C LYS A 141 0.15 -11.27 13.18
N HIS A 142 -0.79 -10.38 13.45
CA HIS A 142 -2.07 -10.34 12.75
C HIS A 142 -1.95 -9.75 11.34
N ILE A 143 -1.06 -8.78 11.10
CA ILE A 143 -0.73 -8.29 9.76
C ILE A 143 -0.19 -9.44 8.91
N ASN A 144 0.77 -10.21 9.42
CA ASN A 144 1.30 -11.38 8.73
C ASN A 144 0.19 -12.40 8.41
N THR A 145 -0.74 -12.61 9.34
CA THR A 145 -1.90 -13.48 9.12
C THR A 145 -2.79 -12.96 7.99
N CYS A 146 -3.13 -11.66 8.00
CA CYS A 146 -3.91 -11.01 6.95
C CYS A 146 -3.23 -11.11 5.58
N LEU A 147 -1.94 -10.76 5.50
CA LEU A 147 -1.19 -10.82 4.24
C LEU A 147 -1.12 -12.26 3.69
N ASN A 148 -0.93 -13.25 4.55
CA ASN A 148 -0.95 -14.66 4.15
C ASN A 148 -2.33 -15.10 3.65
N LEU A 149 -3.42 -14.70 4.32
CA LEU A 149 -4.79 -15.01 3.89
C LEU A 149 -5.08 -14.36 2.52
N ILE A 150 -4.78 -13.06 2.38
CA ILE A 150 -5.01 -12.30 1.16
C ILE A 150 -4.19 -12.88 -0.01
N SER A 151 -2.90 -13.17 0.20
CA SER A 151 -2.03 -13.72 -0.84
C SER A 151 -2.45 -15.12 -1.25
N ASN A 152 -2.71 -16.02 -0.28
CA ASN A 152 -2.97 -17.43 -0.58
C ASN A 152 -4.39 -17.71 -1.08
N ARG A 153 -5.39 -16.92 -0.62
CA ARG A 153 -6.80 -17.17 -0.97
C ARG A 153 -7.29 -16.27 -2.10
N LEU A 154 -6.80 -15.03 -2.19
CA LEU A 154 -7.19 -14.09 -3.23
C LEU A 154 -6.12 -13.94 -4.32
N GLY A 155 -4.91 -14.47 -4.10
CA GLY A 155 -3.80 -14.28 -5.03
C GLY A 155 -3.25 -12.86 -5.04
N LEU A 156 -3.71 -11.95 -4.16
CA LEU A 156 -3.25 -10.56 -4.11
C LEU A 156 -1.92 -10.48 -3.34
N ASP A 157 -0.84 -10.82 -4.03
CA ASP A 157 0.44 -11.23 -3.45
C ASP A 157 1.55 -10.16 -3.48
N HIS A 158 1.26 -8.95 -3.93
CA HIS A 158 2.23 -7.85 -3.94
C HIS A 158 1.55 -6.47 -3.93
N ASP A 159 2.35 -5.43 -3.66
CA ASP A 159 1.90 -4.07 -3.41
C ASP A 159 0.97 -3.50 -4.50
N ARG A 160 1.27 -3.76 -5.77
CA ARG A 160 0.54 -3.20 -6.92
C ARG A 160 -0.88 -3.75 -7.05
N VAL A 161 -1.13 -4.96 -6.55
CA VAL A 161 -2.45 -5.60 -6.58
C VAL A 161 -3.12 -5.58 -5.20
N LEU A 162 -2.40 -5.21 -4.14
CA LEU A 162 -2.97 -5.02 -2.82
C LEU A 162 -3.74 -3.70 -2.73
N PHE A 163 -5.02 -3.76 -3.11
CA PHE A 163 -5.98 -2.69 -2.85
C PHE A 163 -6.49 -2.70 -1.40
N GLY A 164 -7.28 -1.70 -1.01
CA GLY A 164 -7.96 -1.70 0.28
C GLY A 164 -7.02 -1.81 1.50
N ARG A 165 -5.77 -1.33 1.39
CA ARG A 165 -4.71 -1.52 2.42
C ARG A 165 -5.12 -1.10 3.84
N PHE A 166 -6.01 -0.14 3.96
CA PHE A 166 -6.53 0.36 5.24
C PHE A 166 -7.65 -0.50 5.83
N GLY A 167 -8.13 -1.52 5.12
CA GLY A 167 -8.95 -2.57 5.70
C GLY A 167 -8.15 -3.56 6.56
N ILE A 168 -6.83 -3.66 6.35
CA ILE A 168 -5.96 -4.53 7.15
C ILE A 168 -5.94 -4.13 8.63
N PRO A 169 -5.80 -2.85 9.03
CA PRO A 169 -5.96 -2.43 10.44
C PRO A 169 -7.26 -2.90 11.11
N VAL A 170 -8.39 -2.93 10.37
CA VAL A 170 -9.69 -3.43 10.84
C VAL A 170 -9.64 -4.95 11.02
N MET A 171 -9.12 -5.68 10.02
CA MET A 171 -8.93 -7.12 10.11
C MET A 171 -7.98 -7.50 11.26
N VAL A 172 -6.94 -6.71 11.49
CA VAL A 172 -5.98 -6.90 12.58
C VAL A 172 -6.66 -6.79 13.94
N ARG A 173 -7.48 -5.75 14.14
CA ARG A 173 -8.28 -5.64 15.37
C ARG A 173 -9.22 -6.83 15.52
N TYR A 174 -9.94 -7.16 14.45
CA TYR A 174 -10.84 -8.30 14.47
C TYR A 174 -10.12 -9.57 14.93
N LEU A 175 -8.97 -9.90 14.33
CA LEU A 175 -8.19 -11.09 14.67
C LEU A 175 -7.61 -11.05 16.10
N ASP A 176 -7.28 -9.86 16.60
CA ASP A 176 -6.73 -9.67 17.96
C ASP A 176 -7.79 -9.90 19.06
N GLN A 177 -9.06 -9.59 18.79
CA GLN A 177 -10.17 -9.83 19.72
C GLN A 177 -10.62 -11.28 19.79
N ARG A 178 -10.16 -12.13 18.87
CA ARG A 178 -10.61 -13.52 18.80
C ARG A 178 -9.98 -14.37 19.89
N SER A 179 -10.79 -15.33 20.35
CA SER A 179 -10.29 -16.51 21.03
C SER A 179 -10.38 -17.71 20.08
N GLY A 180 -9.26 -18.43 19.92
CA GLY A 180 -9.21 -19.65 19.12
C GLY A 180 -9.05 -19.45 17.60
N PRO A 181 -9.02 -20.56 16.84
CA PRO A 181 -8.86 -20.53 15.39
C PRO A 181 -10.07 -19.92 14.69
N MET A 182 -9.86 -19.44 13.47
CA MET A 182 -10.93 -18.98 12.58
C MET A 182 -11.39 -20.14 11.70
N ASP A 183 -12.71 -20.34 11.60
CA ASP A 183 -13.27 -21.35 10.71
C ASP A 183 -13.31 -20.86 9.25
N GLU A 184 -13.71 -21.74 8.34
CA GLU A 184 -13.74 -21.43 6.92
C GLU A 184 -14.77 -20.37 6.52
N ILE A 185 -15.95 -20.40 7.13
CA ILE A 185 -17.06 -19.50 6.83
C ILE A 185 -16.68 -18.09 7.25
N GLU A 186 -16.15 -17.96 8.46
CA GLU A 186 -15.74 -16.71 9.06
C GLU A 186 -14.54 -16.09 8.32
N ARG A 187 -13.55 -16.92 7.95
CA ARG A 187 -12.44 -16.50 7.08
C ARG A 187 -12.96 -15.94 5.76
N ASP A 188 -13.87 -16.66 5.11
CA ASP A 188 -14.36 -16.28 3.79
C ASP A 188 -15.24 -15.01 3.88
N LYS A 189 -16.00 -14.82 4.98
CA LYS A 189 -16.69 -13.54 5.29
C LYS A 189 -15.71 -12.38 5.47
N LEU A 190 -14.61 -12.58 6.21
CA LEU A 190 -13.60 -11.54 6.42
C LEU A 190 -12.95 -11.11 5.10
N LEU A 191 -12.59 -12.08 4.25
CA LEU A 191 -12.02 -11.84 2.93
C LEU A 191 -13.04 -11.20 1.98
N PHE A 192 -14.31 -11.60 2.06
CA PHE A 192 -15.41 -11.00 1.30
C PHE A 192 -15.55 -9.52 1.64
N TRP A 193 -15.57 -9.18 2.93
CA TRP A 193 -15.59 -7.77 3.36
C TRP A 193 -14.37 -7.00 2.84
N PHE A 194 -13.15 -7.55 3.01
CA PHE A 194 -11.92 -6.90 2.54
C PHE A 194 -11.97 -6.63 1.03
N LEU A 195 -12.42 -7.60 0.25
CA LEU A 195 -12.55 -7.49 -1.19
C LEU A 195 -13.50 -6.36 -1.58
N HIS A 196 -14.70 -6.32 -1.00
CA HIS A 196 -15.68 -5.27 -1.29
C HIS A 196 -15.21 -3.89 -0.82
N ALA A 197 -14.56 -3.80 0.34
CA ALA A 197 -13.99 -2.54 0.82
C ALA A 197 -12.93 -1.99 -0.16
N GLY A 198 -12.10 -2.88 -0.73
CA GLY A 198 -11.13 -2.55 -1.79
C GLY A 198 -11.79 -2.14 -3.10
N MET A 199 -12.70 -2.96 -3.62
CA MET A 199 -13.40 -2.74 -4.91
C MET A 199 -14.16 -1.42 -4.95
N TRP A 200 -14.70 -0.99 -3.82
CA TRP A 200 -15.51 0.24 -3.73
C TRP A 200 -14.72 1.45 -3.24
N GLY A 201 -13.43 1.28 -2.94
CA GLY A 201 -12.57 2.38 -2.49
C GLY A 201 -13.00 2.94 -1.14
N ARG A 202 -13.47 2.09 -0.23
CA ARG A 202 -13.97 2.49 1.11
C ARG A 202 -12.98 3.36 1.87
N PHE A 203 -11.68 3.18 1.65
CA PHE A 203 -10.61 3.94 2.30
C PHE A 203 -9.86 4.92 1.39
N SER A 204 -10.45 5.36 0.26
CA SER A 204 -9.81 6.38 -0.60
C SER A 204 -10.09 7.82 -0.18
N GLY A 205 -11.04 8.02 0.74
CA GLY A 205 -11.44 9.34 1.27
C GLY A 205 -11.00 9.51 2.73
N SER A 206 -11.99 9.73 3.62
CA SER A 206 -11.78 9.90 5.07
C SER A 206 -11.39 8.58 5.76
N THR A 207 -10.17 8.10 5.50
CA THR A 207 -9.66 6.81 5.97
C THR A 207 -9.88 6.58 7.47
N GLU A 208 -9.55 7.55 8.32
CA GLU A 208 -9.68 7.41 9.78
C GLU A 208 -11.14 7.20 10.19
N SER A 209 -12.05 8.06 9.71
CA SER A 209 -13.49 7.95 10.01
C SER A 209 -14.07 6.61 9.54
N TYR A 210 -13.61 6.13 8.41
CA TYR A 210 -14.06 4.87 7.83
C TYR A 210 -13.55 3.66 8.59
N ILE A 211 -12.28 3.69 9.06
CA ILE A 211 -11.77 2.67 9.97
C ILE A 211 -12.55 2.70 11.29
N ASP A 212 -12.77 3.88 11.90
CA ASP A 212 -13.51 3.98 13.17
C ASP A 212 -14.93 3.40 13.07
N GLN A 213 -15.67 3.71 12.01
CA GLN A 213 -17.00 3.12 11.75
C GLN A 213 -16.96 1.59 11.62
N ASP A 214 -15.91 1.07 10.98
CA ASP A 214 -15.75 -0.36 10.75
C ASP A 214 -15.31 -1.08 12.04
N LEU A 215 -14.49 -0.44 12.88
CA LEU A 215 -14.14 -0.92 14.22
C LEU A 215 -15.36 -0.94 15.13
N GLU A 216 -16.19 0.12 15.13
CA GLU A 216 -17.46 0.16 15.88
C GLU A 216 -18.41 -0.98 15.47
N ALA A 217 -18.41 -1.38 14.20
CA ALA A 217 -19.20 -2.51 13.72
C ALA A 217 -18.72 -3.86 14.29
N LEU A 218 -17.45 -3.96 14.69
CA LEU A 218 -16.88 -5.16 15.33
C LEU A 218 -17.17 -5.23 16.83
N GLU A 219 -17.39 -4.09 17.48
CA GLU A 219 -17.58 -3.99 18.93
C GLU A 219 -19.04 -4.27 19.36
N GLY A 220 -19.19 -4.70 20.62
CA GLY A 220 -20.49 -4.94 21.27
C GLY A 220 -21.06 -6.35 21.07
N PRO A 221 -22.16 -6.69 21.78
CA PRO A 221 -22.75 -8.03 21.79
C PRO A 221 -23.34 -8.45 20.43
N ASP A 222 -23.81 -7.49 19.64
CA ASP A 222 -24.31 -7.68 18.28
C ASP A 222 -23.26 -7.32 17.20
N GLY A 223 -22.00 -7.11 17.62
CA GLY A 223 -20.88 -6.78 16.74
C GLY A 223 -20.35 -8.00 15.98
N GLY A 224 -19.45 -7.75 15.02
CA GLY A 224 -18.70 -8.79 14.31
C GLY A 224 -18.75 -8.66 12.79
N ILE A 225 -18.25 -9.68 12.08
CA ILE A 225 -18.07 -9.60 10.62
C ILE A 225 -19.41 -9.39 9.89
N ASP A 226 -20.50 -10.01 10.36
CA ASP A 226 -21.79 -9.87 9.68
C ASP A 226 -22.31 -8.42 9.72
N LYS A 227 -22.17 -7.74 10.86
CA LYS A 227 -22.50 -6.32 11.00
C LYS A 227 -21.56 -5.45 10.16
N LEU A 228 -20.28 -5.80 10.12
CA LEU A 228 -19.27 -5.13 9.30
C LEU A 228 -19.59 -5.23 7.78
N ILE A 229 -20.04 -6.40 7.31
CA ILE A 229 -20.50 -6.61 5.93
C ILE A 229 -21.78 -5.82 5.66
N GLU A 230 -22.73 -5.82 6.59
CA GLU A 230 -23.99 -5.09 6.43
C GLU A 230 -23.77 -3.58 6.36
N HIS A 231 -22.90 -3.04 7.21
CA HIS A 231 -22.49 -1.63 7.13
C HIS A 231 -21.89 -1.29 5.77
N LEU A 232 -21.01 -2.14 5.24
CA LEU A 232 -20.42 -1.95 3.91
C LEU A 232 -21.49 -1.98 2.80
N ARG A 233 -22.45 -2.91 2.89
CA ARG A 233 -23.57 -3.04 1.95
C ARG A 233 -24.43 -1.77 1.95
N LEU A 234 -24.79 -1.27 3.13
CA LEU A 234 -25.59 -0.04 3.29
C LEU A 234 -24.84 1.20 2.82
N TRP A 235 -23.53 1.29 3.07
CA TRP A 235 -22.70 2.41 2.61
C TRP A 235 -22.59 2.47 1.09
N HIS A 236 -22.40 1.33 0.41
CA HIS A 236 -22.27 1.30 -1.06
C HIS A 236 -23.62 1.26 -1.79
N GLY A 237 -24.68 0.78 -1.15
CA GLY A 237 -26.00 0.58 -1.76
C GLY A 237 -26.18 -0.79 -2.44
N GLY A 238 -25.26 -1.73 -2.23
CA GLY A 238 -25.28 -3.07 -2.80
C GLY A 238 -23.88 -3.64 -2.98
N LEU A 239 -23.76 -4.95 -3.23
CA LEU A 239 -22.45 -5.61 -3.41
C LEU A 239 -22.31 -6.30 -4.77
N ARG A 240 -23.28 -6.12 -5.68
CA ARG A 240 -23.24 -6.73 -7.01
C ARG A 240 -22.19 -6.05 -7.88
N VAL A 241 -21.29 -6.84 -8.46
CA VAL A 241 -20.36 -6.38 -9.50
C VAL A 241 -21.06 -6.43 -10.86
N GLU A 242 -20.89 -5.38 -11.66
CA GLU A 242 -21.48 -5.23 -12.98
C GLU A 242 -20.40 -4.92 -14.03
N PRO A 243 -20.65 -5.18 -15.34
CA PRO A 243 -19.68 -4.88 -16.40
C PRO A 243 -19.21 -3.43 -16.40
N GLY A 244 -20.07 -2.48 -16.02
CA GLY A 244 -19.73 -1.05 -15.94
C GLY A 244 -18.58 -0.72 -14.99
N HIS A 245 -18.29 -1.58 -14.01
CA HIS A 245 -17.17 -1.38 -13.08
C HIS A 245 -15.79 -1.66 -13.69
N PHE A 246 -15.72 -2.37 -14.82
CA PHE A 246 -14.47 -2.70 -15.53
C PHE A 246 -14.10 -1.69 -16.63
N THR A 247 -14.72 -0.50 -16.64
CA THR A 247 -14.49 0.56 -17.64
C THR A 247 -13.21 1.36 -17.41
N GLY A 248 -12.52 1.15 -16.28
CA GLY A 248 -11.24 1.79 -15.98
C GLY A 248 -10.10 1.36 -16.92
N TRP A 249 -8.98 2.09 -16.87
CA TRP A 249 -7.81 1.83 -17.70
C TRP A 249 -6.50 1.93 -16.92
N GLY A 250 -5.50 1.16 -17.35
CA GLY A 250 -4.18 1.10 -16.75
C GLY A 250 -4.12 0.33 -15.43
N LEU A 251 -2.90 0.16 -14.91
CA LEU A 251 -2.64 -0.61 -13.69
C LEU A 251 -3.14 0.08 -12.41
N GLY A 252 -3.46 1.38 -12.49
CA GLY A 252 -4.05 2.14 -11.39
C GLY A 252 -5.58 2.09 -11.34
N ALA A 253 -6.23 1.41 -12.30
CA ALA A 253 -7.67 1.26 -12.29
C ALA A 253 -8.11 0.44 -11.07
N ARG A 254 -9.20 0.85 -10.42
CA ARG A 254 -9.68 0.22 -9.18
C ARG A 254 -9.98 -1.28 -9.33
N PHE A 255 -10.43 -1.68 -10.52
CA PHE A 255 -10.76 -3.08 -10.84
C PHE A 255 -9.58 -3.86 -11.46
N TYR A 256 -8.40 -3.26 -11.64
CA TYR A 256 -7.20 -4.00 -12.07
C TYR A 256 -6.82 -5.12 -11.07
N PRO A 257 -6.76 -4.88 -9.75
CA PRO A 257 -6.58 -5.94 -8.76
C PRO A 257 -7.62 -7.04 -8.81
N VAL A 258 -8.88 -6.72 -9.17
CA VAL A 258 -9.95 -7.72 -9.30
C VAL A 258 -9.69 -8.63 -10.49
N LEU A 259 -9.29 -8.08 -11.64
CA LEU A 259 -8.90 -8.86 -12.80
C LEU A 259 -7.70 -9.78 -12.48
N TYR A 260 -6.71 -9.27 -11.74
CA TYR A 260 -5.57 -10.06 -11.26
C TYR A 260 -6.02 -11.19 -10.31
N MET A 261 -6.85 -10.87 -9.32
CA MET A 261 -7.42 -11.83 -8.37
C MET A 261 -8.16 -12.95 -9.10
N LEU A 262 -9.07 -12.59 -10.02
CA LEU A 262 -9.83 -13.57 -10.79
C LEU A 262 -8.90 -14.49 -11.58
N THR A 263 -7.84 -13.95 -12.18
CA THR A 263 -6.82 -14.73 -12.90
C THR A 263 -6.16 -15.76 -11.98
N ARG A 264 -5.79 -15.35 -10.75
CA ARG A 264 -5.15 -16.23 -9.77
C ARG A 264 -6.10 -17.28 -9.21
N MET A 265 -7.29 -16.86 -8.78
CA MET A 265 -8.28 -17.71 -8.13
C MET A 265 -8.96 -18.68 -9.11
N GLY A 266 -9.20 -18.23 -10.34
CA GLY A 266 -9.81 -19.03 -11.40
C GLY A 266 -8.86 -20.00 -12.08
N GLU A 267 -7.60 -20.08 -11.62
CA GLU A 267 -6.53 -20.87 -12.23
C GLU A 267 -6.40 -20.64 -13.74
N ALA A 268 -6.49 -19.36 -14.15
CA ALA A 268 -6.30 -18.95 -15.54
C ALA A 268 -5.03 -19.56 -16.13
N ARG A 269 -5.09 -20.00 -17.39
CA ARG A 269 -4.00 -20.74 -18.02
C ARG A 269 -3.22 -19.88 -19.00
N ASP A 270 -1.90 -20.08 -19.01
CA ASP A 270 -0.99 -19.46 -19.97
C ASP A 270 -1.26 -19.99 -21.39
N TRP A 271 -1.26 -19.11 -22.38
CA TRP A 271 -1.61 -19.47 -23.76
C TRP A 271 -0.52 -20.21 -24.52
N GLY A 272 0.73 -20.17 -24.06
CA GLY A 272 1.85 -20.84 -24.73
C GLY A 272 2.19 -22.19 -24.11
N THR A 273 1.85 -22.40 -22.84
CA THR A 273 2.15 -23.65 -22.11
C THR A 273 0.91 -24.44 -21.70
N GLY A 274 -0.27 -23.79 -21.66
CA GLY A 274 -1.51 -24.37 -21.13
C GLY A 274 -1.50 -24.56 -19.61
N LEU A 275 -0.44 -24.15 -18.91
CA LEU A 275 -0.30 -24.33 -17.47
C LEU A 275 -1.00 -23.20 -16.69
N PRO A 276 -1.52 -23.47 -15.49
CA PRO A 276 -2.08 -22.44 -14.62
C PRO A 276 -1.07 -21.35 -14.24
N LEU A 277 -1.51 -20.10 -14.27
CA LEU A 277 -0.74 -18.88 -13.95
C LEU A 277 -0.59 -18.69 -12.44
N LYS A 278 0.13 -19.61 -11.78
CA LYS A 278 0.36 -19.61 -10.32
C LYS A 278 1.52 -18.70 -9.90
N ALA A 279 1.58 -18.35 -8.61
CA ALA A 279 2.61 -17.45 -8.08
C ALA A 279 4.01 -18.07 -8.04
N ASN A 280 4.09 -19.38 -7.87
CA ASN A 280 5.33 -20.08 -7.59
C ASN A 280 6.00 -20.69 -8.84
N LEU A 281 5.83 -20.06 -10.01
CA LEU A 281 6.51 -20.50 -11.22
C LEU A 281 7.99 -20.05 -11.17
N LEU A 282 8.92 -20.99 -11.34
CA LEU A 282 10.36 -20.73 -11.27
C LEU A 282 10.90 -20.19 -12.59
N GLY A 283 11.89 -19.30 -12.53
CA GLY A 283 12.59 -18.73 -13.70
C GLY A 283 12.11 -17.32 -14.09
N GLN A 284 12.99 -16.53 -14.73
CA GLN A 284 12.66 -15.15 -15.11
C GLN A 284 11.58 -15.06 -16.20
N GLY A 285 11.49 -16.08 -17.07
CA GLY A 285 10.48 -16.19 -18.13
C GLY A 285 9.07 -16.52 -17.62
N SER A 286 8.96 -17.08 -16.41
CA SER A 286 7.69 -17.47 -15.80
C SER A 286 7.01 -16.34 -15.00
N LYS A 287 7.61 -15.14 -14.99
CA LYS A 287 7.00 -13.97 -14.36
C LYS A 287 5.72 -13.62 -15.09
N LEU A 288 4.68 -13.32 -14.31
CA LEU A 288 3.39 -12.90 -14.83
C LEU A 288 3.49 -11.47 -15.40
N GLU A 289 3.08 -11.30 -16.65
CA GLU A 289 3.02 -10.02 -17.34
C GLU A 289 1.59 -9.74 -17.81
N VAL A 290 1.23 -8.45 -17.82
CA VAL A 290 0.01 -7.98 -18.47
C VAL A 290 0.23 -8.04 -19.97
N HIS A 291 -0.61 -8.79 -20.67
CA HIS A 291 -0.66 -8.82 -22.12
C HIS A 291 -1.84 -8.00 -22.62
N HIS A 292 -1.59 -7.16 -23.63
CA HIS A 292 -2.62 -6.42 -24.33
C HIS A 292 -3.17 -7.31 -25.44
N ILE A 293 -4.40 -7.81 -25.26
CA ILE A 293 -5.05 -8.74 -26.20
C ILE A 293 -4.95 -8.19 -27.62
N PHE A 294 -5.44 -6.97 -27.81
CA PHE A 294 -5.17 -6.16 -28.99
C PHE A 294 -3.89 -5.35 -28.74
N PRO A 295 -2.81 -5.59 -29.52
CA PRO A 295 -1.52 -4.97 -29.26
C PRO A 295 -1.58 -3.44 -29.34
N LYS A 296 -0.89 -2.77 -28.41
CA LYS A 296 -0.86 -1.30 -28.34
C LYS A 296 -0.46 -0.65 -29.66
N ALA A 297 0.57 -1.17 -30.31
CA ALA A 297 1.07 -0.63 -31.57
C ALA A 297 0.01 -0.66 -32.67
N GLN A 298 -0.79 -1.74 -32.73
CA GLN A 298 -1.87 -1.88 -33.69
C GLN A 298 -3.01 -0.91 -33.37
N LEU A 299 -3.44 -0.84 -32.11
CA LEU A 299 -4.52 0.08 -31.73
C LEU A 299 -4.15 1.56 -31.95
N TYR A 300 -2.92 1.97 -31.62
CA TYR A 300 -2.50 3.36 -31.90
C TYR A 300 -2.42 3.67 -33.39
N LYS A 301 -1.99 2.72 -34.24
CA LYS A 301 -2.02 2.88 -35.71
C LYS A 301 -3.44 3.12 -36.24
N HIS A 302 -4.45 2.54 -35.57
CA HIS A 302 -5.86 2.70 -35.92
C HIS A 302 -6.55 3.89 -35.21
N GLY A 303 -5.79 4.76 -34.53
CA GLY A 303 -6.32 6.00 -33.95
C GLY A 303 -7.01 5.87 -32.60
N TYR A 304 -6.94 4.71 -31.93
CA TYR A 304 -7.49 4.54 -30.59
C TYR A 304 -6.73 5.36 -29.55
N LYS A 305 -7.46 5.92 -28.58
CA LYS A 305 -6.89 6.75 -27.52
C LYS A 305 -6.24 5.89 -26.44
N LYS A 306 -5.33 6.50 -25.68
CA LYS A 306 -4.62 5.85 -24.56
C LYS A 306 -5.54 5.12 -23.58
N ALA A 307 -6.72 5.68 -23.26
CA ALA A 307 -7.68 5.05 -22.35
C ALA A 307 -8.27 3.76 -22.93
N GLU A 308 -8.58 3.73 -24.23
CA GLU A 308 -9.10 2.56 -24.93
C GLU A 308 -8.01 1.48 -25.07
N VAL A 309 -6.80 1.90 -25.46
CA VAL A 309 -5.65 1.00 -25.58
C VAL A 309 -5.31 0.30 -24.27
N ASN A 310 -5.44 1.00 -23.14
CA ASN A 310 -5.13 0.49 -21.82
C ASN A 310 -6.38 0.10 -21.01
N ALA A 311 -7.53 -0.09 -21.66
CA ALA A 311 -8.75 -0.51 -20.98
C ALA A 311 -8.55 -1.89 -20.33
N LEU A 312 -9.16 -2.11 -19.15
CA LEU A 312 -9.06 -3.40 -18.48
C LEU A 312 -9.58 -4.56 -19.33
N GLY A 313 -10.62 -4.32 -20.14
CA GLY A 313 -11.13 -5.31 -21.08
C GLY A 313 -10.15 -5.71 -22.19
N ASN A 314 -9.04 -4.98 -22.36
CA ASN A 314 -7.96 -5.34 -23.29
C ASN A 314 -6.79 -6.06 -22.58
N PHE A 315 -6.91 -6.41 -21.30
CA PHE A 315 -5.84 -7.06 -20.55
C PHE A 315 -6.15 -8.54 -20.33
N CYS A 316 -5.13 -9.36 -20.47
CA CYS A 316 -5.05 -10.69 -19.89
C CYS A 316 -3.66 -10.86 -19.24
N PHE A 317 -3.38 -12.02 -18.67
CA PHE A 317 -2.07 -12.31 -18.08
C PHE A 317 -1.42 -13.51 -18.74
N LEU A 318 -0.12 -13.41 -18.97
CA LEU A 318 0.70 -14.46 -19.56
C LEU A 318 2.03 -14.53 -18.85
N THR A 319 2.74 -15.64 -19.01
CA THR A 319 4.17 -15.68 -18.71
C THR A 319 4.91 -14.75 -19.67
N LYS A 320 6.01 -14.16 -19.20
CA LYS A 320 6.87 -13.28 -20.00
C LYS A 320 7.28 -13.92 -21.33
N ASP A 321 7.64 -15.21 -21.33
CA ASP A 321 8.06 -15.90 -22.55
C ASP A 321 6.91 -16.02 -23.56
N THR A 322 5.71 -16.38 -23.11
CA THR A 322 4.52 -16.43 -23.98
C THR A 322 4.15 -15.03 -24.49
N ASN A 323 4.23 -13.99 -23.65
CA ASN A 323 3.97 -12.60 -24.04
C ASN A 323 4.94 -12.14 -25.16
N LEU A 324 6.23 -12.45 -25.02
CA LEU A 324 7.24 -12.15 -26.05
C LEU A 324 7.00 -12.91 -27.36
N ASN A 325 6.61 -14.19 -27.28
CA ASN A 325 6.34 -15.01 -28.47
C ASN A 325 5.10 -14.54 -29.26
N ILE A 326 4.11 -13.94 -28.60
CA ILE A 326 2.95 -13.36 -29.29
C ILE A 326 3.32 -12.04 -29.97
N SER A 327 4.11 -11.20 -29.30
CA SER A 327 4.56 -9.89 -29.81
C SER A 327 3.38 -8.95 -30.13
N ASP A 328 3.35 -8.36 -31.32
CA ASP A 328 2.39 -7.37 -31.81
C ASP A 328 1.42 -7.95 -32.85
N ARG A 329 1.29 -9.29 -32.88
CA ARG A 329 0.34 -10.02 -33.72
C ARG A 329 -1.10 -9.74 -33.29
N LEU A 330 -2.00 -9.67 -34.26
CA LEU A 330 -3.41 -9.46 -34.00
C LEU A 330 -4.07 -10.73 -33.44
N PRO A 331 -5.09 -10.61 -32.55
CA PRO A 331 -5.84 -11.75 -32.02
C PRO A 331 -6.33 -12.74 -33.06
N GLU A 332 -6.80 -12.25 -34.21
CA GLU A 332 -7.27 -13.08 -35.33
C GLU A 332 -6.20 -14.05 -35.89
N GLU A 333 -4.92 -13.71 -35.71
CA GLU A 333 -3.80 -14.56 -36.16
C GLU A 333 -3.43 -15.61 -35.10
N TYR A 334 -3.32 -15.21 -33.83
CA TYR A 334 -2.76 -16.07 -32.79
C TYR A 334 -3.82 -16.81 -31.96
N PHE A 335 -5.05 -16.32 -31.82
CA PHE A 335 -6.12 -17.03 -31.10
C PHE A 335 -6.40 -18.42 -31.66
N PRO A 336 -6.53 -18.63 -33.00
CA PRO A 336 -6.75 -19.97 -33.54
C PRO A 336 -5.57 -20.93 -33.25
N GLN A 337 -4.35 -20.39 -33.13
CA GLN A 337 -3.15 -21.16 -32.82
C GLN A 337 -3.14 -21.57 -31.35
N VAL A 338 -3.43 -20.62 -30.45
CA VAL A 338 -3.56 -20.84 -29.01
C VAL A 338 -4.63 -21.89 -28.73
N GLU A 339 -5.82 -21.74 -29.28
CA GLU A 339 -6.94 -22.64 -29.00
C GLU A 339 -6.70 -24.06 -29.58
N ARG A 340 -5.99 -24.16 -30.71
CA ARG A 340 -5.58 -25.45 -31.27
C ARG A 340 -4.53 -26.15 -30.40
N ALA A 341 -3.56 -25.40 -29.88
CA ALA A 341 -2.47 -25.95 -29.07
C ALA A 341 -2.93 -26.28 -27.64
N HIS A 342 -3.75 -25.42 -27.05
CA HIS A 342 -4.22 -25.50 -25.67
C HIS A 342 -5.71 -25.14 -25.57
N PRO A 343 -6.62 -26.08 -25.87
CA PRO A 343 -8.05 -25.82 -25.84
C PRO A 343 -8.56 -25.27 -24.49
N GLY A 344 -9.38 -24.22 -24.58
CA GLY A 344 -10.03 -23.53 -23.47
C GLY A 344 -9.12 -22.60 -22.68
N THR A 345 -7.89 -22.31 -23.12
CA THR A 345 -7.04 -21.33 -22.41
C THR A 345 -7.52 -19.90 -22.61
N LEU A 346 -8.10 -19.57 -23.77
CA LEU A 346 -8.75 -18.27 -24.00
C LEU A 346 -9.95 -18.09 -23.06
N ALA A 347 -10.85 -19.09 -23.02
CA ALA A 347 -12.02 -19.10 -22.14
C ALA A 347 -11.63 -19.03 -20.65
N SER A 348 -10.49 -19.61 -20.25
CA SER A 348 -10.00 -19.52 -18.87
C SER A 348 -9.61 -18.10 -18.43
N GLN A 349 -9.51 -17.16 -19.38
CA GLN A 349 -9.27 -15.74 -19.15
C GLN A 349 -10.44 -14.86 -19.63
N TRP A 350 -11.66 -15.44 -19.73
CA TRP A 350 -12.88 -14.77 -20.17
C TRP A 350 -12.80 -14.15 -21.57
N ILE A 351 -11.96 -14.72 -22.43
CA ILE A 351 -11.90 -14.36 -23.85
C ILE A 351 -12.83 -15.30 -24.62
N PRO A 352 -13.79 -14.76 -25.41
CA PRO A 352 -14.81 -15.53 -26.11
C PRO A 352 -14.27 -16.35 -27.28
#